data_AF-A0A1X2J092-F1
#
_entry.id   AF-A0A1X2J092-F1
#
_cell.length_a   1.000
_cell.length_b   1.000
_cell.length_c   1.000
_cell.angle_alpha   90.00
_cell.angle_beta   90.00
_cell.angle_gamma   90.00
#
_symmetry.space_group_name_H-M   'P 1'
#
loop_
_entity.id
_entity.type
_entity.pdbx_description
1 polymer ?
#
loop_
_entity_poly.entity_id
_entity_poly.type
_entity_poly.pdbx_seq_one_letter_code
_entity_poly.pdbx_strand_id
1 'polypeptide(L)'
;MSADCGMGMVPLFRLSNELIIRMLSFLDHSNTILEFLVSHSSFYNQFYDDDDFWRDLCSHHYVTYRSPSTSWRQFVLSQEMYYTCPHLTMSLFQTLVQKQELAFLPSASLDHTSYRCICLYPHCHSIDEENHFHLCSHSVGLQISLFHIFTLQCYSCGRSIGDDGRLLGEKWLTQTLIRAITSPMGKTSFDLAKELFQCRRLIEISLFNRPGWSYIVEKSWYDEWPPGQLNNKILQKEDTKGLICTLKIGTDFELVNNASRYCIERLYGLSGMILSEYDLQTDVSYCQLLHGIHLFQQRARFRPPIIHL
;
A
#
# COMPACT_ATOMS: atom_id res chain seq x y z
N MET A 1 7.77 -70.31 8.42
CA MET A 1 6.84 -69.18 8.65
C MET A 1 7.68 -67.92 8.70
N SER A 2 7.93 -67.31 7.54
CA SER A 2 8.58 -66.01 7.44
C SER A 2 7.52 -64.93 7.65
N ALA A 3 7.71 -64.10 8.67
CA ALA A 3 6.90 -62.92 8.87
C ALA A 3 7.34 -61.86 7.84
N ASP A 4 6.51 -61.67 6.81
CA ASP A 4 6.58 -60.50 5.94
C ASP A 4 6.20 -59.26 6.77
N CYS A 5 7.20 -58.56 7.30
CA CYS A 5 7.04 -57.17 7.71
C CYS A 5 7.04 -56.29 6.46
N GLY A 6 5.94 -56.35 5.70
CA GLY A 6 5.67 -55.38 4.65
C GLY A 6 5.44 -54.02 5.30
N MET A 7 6.43 -53.12 5.21
CA MET A 7 6.19 -51.68 5.39
C MET A 7 5.22 -51.24 4.29
N GLY A 8 3.92 -51.34 4.57
CA GLY A 8 2.88 -50.89 3.65
C GLY A 8 3.05 -49.39 3.44
N MET A 9 3.45 -48.99 2.22
CA MET A 9 3.46 -47.58 1.85
C MET A 9 2.03 -47.05 1.95
N VAL A 10 1.81 -46.09 2.86
CA VAL A 10 0.54 -45.38 2.95
C VAL A 10 0.39 -44.57 1.65
N PRO A 11 -0.67 -44.78 0.86
CA PRO A 11 -0.88 -44.00 -0.34
C PRO A 11 -1.03 -42.52 0.02
N LEU A 12 -0.44 -41.64 -0.80
CA LEU A 12 -0.38 -40.20 -0.57
C LEU A 12 -1.76 -39.57 -0.31
N PHE A 13 -2.80 -40.08 -0.99
CA PHE A 13 -4.19 -39.63 -0.85
C PHE A 13 -4.86 -40.01 0.48
N ARG A 14 -4.20 -40.78 1.34
CA ARG A 14 -4.66 -41.12 2.70
C ARG A 14 -3.99 -40.29 3.78
N LEU A 15 -3.07 -39.40 3.42
CA LEU A 15 -2.48 -38.46 4.37
C LEU A 15 -3.52 -37.42 4.81
N SER A 16 -3.36 -36.86 6.00
CA SER A 16 -4.16 -35.72 6.44
C SER A 16 -3.86 -34.49 5.59
N ASN A 17 -4.83 -33.59 5.46
CA ASN A 17 -4.66 -32.33 4.74
C ASN A 17 -3.46 -31.52 5.28
N GLU A 18 -3.23 -31.53 6.60
CA GLU A 18 -2.08 -30.87 7.23
C GLU A 18 -0.73 -31.41 6.70
N LEU A 19 -0.59 -32.72 6.57
CA LEU A 19 0.63 -33.33 6.03
C LEU A 19 0.81 -33.00 4.55
N ILE A 20 -0.28 -32.99 3.78
CA ILE A 20 -0.26 -32.62 2.36
C ILE A 20 0.17 -31.15 2.21
N ILE A 21 -0.42 -30.24 2.98
CA ILE A 21 -0.06 -28.83 3.00
C ILE A 21 1.42 -28.66 3.36
N ARG A 22 1.88 -29.35 4.41
CA ARG A 22 3.29 -29.30 4.82
C ARG A 22 4.21 -29.81 3.72
N MET A 23 3.86 -30.90 3.03
CA MET A 23 4.63 -31.38 1.87
C MET A 23 4.69 -30.34 0.76
N LEU A 24 3.56 -29.71 0.44
CA LEU A 24 3.48 -28.69 -0.62
C LEU A 24 4.17 -27.38 -0.24
N SER A 25 4.28 -27.05 1.05
CA SER A 25 5.01 -25.87 1.52
C SER A 25 6.53 -25.96 1.29
N PHE A 26 7.07 -27.15 1.02
CA PHE A 26 8.46 -27.33 0.60
C PHE A 26 8.67 -27.12 -0.91
N LEU A 27 7.59 -26.87 -1.67
CA LEU A 27 7.71 -26.58 -3.08
C LEU A 27 7.88 -25.06 -3.26
N ASP A 28 9.07 -24.68 -3.75
CA ASP A 28 9.47 -23.28 -3.88
C ASP A 28 8.78 -22.54 -5.04
N HIS A 29 7.96 -23.24 -5.85
CA HIS A 29 7.34 -22.70 -7.05
C HIS A 29 5.86 -23.06 -7.17
N SER A 30 5.03 -22.03 -7.39
CA SER A 30 3.58 -22.18 -7.55
C SER A 30 3.19 -23.11 -8.71
N ASN A 31 3.97 -23.11 -9.79
CA ASN A 31 3.79 -24.00 -10.93
C ASN A 31 3.95 -25.46 -10.52
N THR A 32 4.92 -25.78 -9.67
CA THR A 32 5.15 -27.16 -9.19
C THR A 32 4.01 -27.64 -8.30
N ILE A 33 3.43 -26.75 -7.50
CA ILE A 33 2.23 -27.06 -6.69
C ILE A 33 1.05 -27.38 -7.62
N LEU A 34 0.82 -26.56 -8.65
CA LEU A 34 -0.25 -26.80 -9.62
C LEU A 34 -0.03 -28.09 -10.42
N GLU A 35 1.18 -28.32 -10.92
CA GLU A 35 1.56 -29.55 -11.63
C GLU A 35 1.35 -30.78 -10.77
N PHE A 36 1.72 -30.71 -9.49
CA PHE A 36 1.48 -31.79 -8.53
C PHE A 36 -0.02 -32.09 -8.37
N LEU A 37 -0.85 -31.05 -8.19
CA LEU A 37 -2.30 -31.22 -8.07
C LEU A 37 -2.89 -31.82 -9.35
N VAL A 38 -2.56 -31.27 -10.52
CA VAL A 38 -3.07 -31.75 -11.82
C VAL A 38 -2.64 -33.19 -12.11
N SER A 39 -1.43 -33.58 -11.70
CA SER A 39 -0.94 -34.96 -11.84
C SER A 39 -1.68 -35.98 -10.97
N HIS A 40 -2.45 -35.51 -9.98
CA HIS A 40 -3.21 -36.34 -9.05
C HIS A 40 -4.68 -35.89 -9.01
N SER A 41 -5.51 -36.45 -9.88
CA SER A 41 -6.92 -36.04 -10.07
C SER A 41 -7.74 -35.95 -8.77
N SER A 42 -7.51 -36.84 -7.80
CA SER A 42 -8.16 -36.77 -6.49
C SER A 42 -7.79 -35.50 -5.71
N PHE A 43 -6.51 -35.10 -5.73
CA PHE A 43 -6.05 -33.86 -5.08
C PHE A 43 -6.49 -32.62 -5.83
N TYR A 44 -6.46 -32.66 -7.17
CA TYR A 44 -7.00 -31.56 -7.96
C TYR A 44 -8.46 -31.30 -7.61
N ASN A 45 -9.31 -32.33 -7.66
CA ASN A 45 -10.74 -32.19 -7.37
C ASN A 45 -11.02 -31.78 -5.91
N GLN A 46 -10.16 -32.17 -4.98
CA GLN A 46 -10.32 -31.87 -3.56
C GLN A 46 -9.84 -30.45 -3.20
N PHE A 47 -8.69 -30.02 -3.72
CA PHE A 47 -8.01 -28.81 -3.23
C PHE A 47 -8.04 -27.63 -4.20
N TYR A 48 -8.27 -27.86 -5.49
CA TYR A 48 -8.13 -26.79 -6.49
C TYR A 48 -9.09 -25.62 -6.24
N ASP A 49 -10.34 -25.88 -5.88
CA ASP A 49 -11.34 -24.85 -5.58
C ASP A 49 -11.50 -24.54 -4.08
N ASP A 50 -10.71 -25.18 -3.21
CA ASP A 50 -10.75 -24.98 -1.76
C ASP A 50 -9.85 -23.80 -1.32
N ASP A 51 -10.41 -22.60 -1.17
CA ASP A 51 -9.64 -21.41 -0.78
C ASP A 51 -9.06 -21.49 0.64
N ASP A 52 -9.64 -22.31 1.54
CA ASP A 52 -9.11 -22.53 2.89
C ASP A 52 -7.81 -23.33 2.84
N PHE A 53 -7.74 -24.35 1.99
CA PHE A 53 -6.49 -25.08 1.73
C PHE A 53 -5.36 -24.13 1.26
N TRP A 54 -5.65 -23.23 0.32
CA TRP A 54 -4.65 -22.28 -0.18
C TRP A 54 -4.23 -21.25 0.89
N ARG A 55 -5.16 -20.82 1.76
CA ARG A 55 -4.84 -19.97 2.92
C ARG A 55 -3.92 -20.68 3.90
N ASP A 56 -4.23 -21.93 4.21
CA ASP A 56 -3.47 -22.71 5.20
C ASP A 56 -2.06 -23.02 4.67
N LEU A 57 -1.91 -23.23 3.36
CA LEU A 57 -0.62 -23.27 2.67
C LEU A 57 0.17 -21.96 2.82
N CYS A 58 -0.47 -20.81 2.57
CA CYS A 58 0.19 -19.50 2.79
C CYS A 58 0.63 -19.29 4.25
N SER A 59 -0.16 -19.80 5.20
CA SER A 59 0.14 -19.70 6.63
C SER A 59 1.42 -20.47 7.02
N HIS A 60 1.77 -21.54 6.31
CA HIS A 60 3.06 -22.24 6.50
C HIS A 60 4.26 -21.41 6.03
N HIS A 61 4.04 -20.46 5.13
CA HIS A 61 5.02 -19.44 4.73
C HIS A 61 4.91 -18.15 5.58
N TYR A 62 4.19 -18.21 6.72
CA TYR A 62 3.94 -17.09 7.62
C TYR A 62 3.16 -15.91 6.98
N VAL A 63 2.51 -16.13 5.83
CA VAL A 63 1.69 -15.11 5.17
C VAL A 63 0.23 -15.27 5.61
N THR A 64 -0.27 -14.27 6.33
CA THR A 64 -1.62 -14.28 6.93
C THR A 64 -2.55 -13.22 6.35
N TYR A 65 -2.14 -12.57 5.25
CA TYR A 65 -2.92 -11.53 4.59
C TYR A 65 -2.83 -11.62 3.06
N ARG A 66 -3.82 -11.03 2.38
CA ARG A 66 -3.85 -10.83 0.93
C ARG A 66 -4.76 -9.65 0.58
N SER A 67 -4.73 -9.19 -0.67
CA SER A 67 -5.75 -8.24 -1.15
C SER A 67 -7.14 -8.91 -1.14
N PRO A 68 -8.21 -8.20 -0.70
CA PRO A 68 -9.59 -8.70 -0.79
C PRO A 68 -10.03 -9.01 -2.23
N SER A 69 -9.41 -8.36 -3.21
CA SER A 69 -9.72 -8.50 -4.65
C SER A 69 -9.23 -9.80 -5.28
N THR A 70 -8.42 -10.59 -4.58
CA THR A 70 -7.68 -11.75 -5.12
C THR A 70 -7.93 -12.94 -4.22
N SER A 71 -8.22 -14.14 -4.75
CA SER A 71 -8.36 -15.34 -3.89
C SER A 71 -7.01 -15.85 -3.37
N TRP A 72 -7.00 -16.69 -2.33
CA TRP A 72 -5.74 -17.29 -1.84
C TRP A 72 -5.08 -18.15 -2.90
N ARG A 73 -5.89 -18.91 -3.65
CA ARG A 73 -5.40 -19.64 -4.83
C ARG A 73 -4.69 -18.73 -5.82
N GLN A 74 -5.33 -17.65 -6.25
CA GLN A 74 -4.75 -16.72 -7.23
C GLN A 74 -3.46 -16.12 -6.70
N PHE A 75 -3.41 -15.77 -5.41
CA PHE A 75 -2.24 -15.22 -4.74
C PHE A 75 -1.05 -16.19 -4.71
N VAL A 76 -1.29 -17.49 -4.51
CA VAL A 76 -0.24 -18.52 -4.61
C VAL A 76 0.18 -18.69 -6.07
N LEU A 77 -0.76 -18.87 -6.99
CA LEU A 77 -0.46 -19.13 -8.41
C LEU A 77 0.24 -17.95 -9.10
N SER A 78 -0.05 -16.71 -8.72
CA SER A 78 0.64 -15.50 -9.20
C SER A 78 2.05 -15.33 -8.62
N GLN A 79 2.49 -16.24 -7.74
CA GLN A 79 3.76 -16.19 -7.01
C GLN A 79 3.87 -15.05 -5.99
N GLU A 80 2.81 -14.26 -5.78
CA GLU A 80 2.85 -13.15 -4.80
C GLU A 80 3.20 -13.63 -3.39
N MET A 81 2.78 -14.85 -3.00
CA MET A 81 3.11 -15.45 -1.71
C MET A 81 4.61 -15.43 -1.39
N TYR A 82 5.48 -15.72 -2.36
CA TYR A 82 6.93 -15.87 -2.13
C TYR A 82 7.66 -14.52 -2.02
N TYR A 83 7.06 -13.45 -2.55
CA TYR A 83 7.63 -12.11 -2.51
C TYR A 83 7.08 -11.26 -1.35
N THR A 84 5.94 -11.67 -0.81
CA THR A 84 5.25 -11.00 0.28
C THR A 84 6.03 -11.13 1.59
N CYS A 85 6.08 -10.05 2.37
CA CYS A 85 6.81 -9.99 3.63
C CYS A 85 6.12 -10.86 4.70
N PRO A 86 6.77 -11.92 5.22
CA PRO A 86 6.18 -12.78 6.25
C PRO A 86 6.06 -12.07 7.62
N HIS A 87 6.80 -10.97 7.82
CA HIS A 87 6.78 -10.20 9.07
C HIS A 87 5.64 -9.19 9.12
N LEU A 88 4.93 -8.96 8.01
CA LEU A 88 3.77 -8.10 7.99
C LEU A 88 2.55 -8.93 8.42
N THR A 89 1.94 -8.56 9.53
CA THR A 89 0.80 -9.31 10.10
C THR A 89 -0.35 -8.38 10.40
N MET A 90 -1.57 -8.92 10.41
CA MET A 90 -2.75 -8.17 10.81
C MET A 90 -2.68 -7.69 12.27
N SER A 91 -1.88 -8.32 13.13
CA SER A 91 -1.68 -7.86 14.52
C SER A 91 -1.02 -6.48 14.62
N LEU A 92 -0.27 -6.05 13.59
CA LEU A 92 0.34 -4.71 13.55
C LEU A 92 -0.71 -3.60 13.58
N PHE A 93 -1.95 -3.85 13.13
CA PHE A 93 -3.05 -2.88 13.23
C PHE A 93 -3.29 -2.44 14.67
N GLN A 94 -3.35 -3.39 15.60
CA GLN A 94 -3.63 -3.10 17.00
C GLN A 94 -2.51 -2.25 17.60
N THR A 95 -1.26 -2.60 17.29
CA THR A 95 -0.10 -1.85 17.76
C THR A 95 -0.03 -0.45 17.16
N LEU A 96 -0.40 -0.28 15.89
CA LEU A 96 -0.44 1.03 15.23
C LEU A 96 -1.52 1.95 15.81
N VAL A 97 -2.72 1.43 16.05
CA VAL A 97 -3.79 2.21 16.69
C VAL A 97 -3.36 2.66 18.10
N GLN A 98 -2.70 1.78 18.87
CA GLN A 98 -2.17 2.14 20.19
C GLN A 98 -1.05 3.19 20.13
N LYS A 99 -0.29 3.24 19.04
CA LYS A 99 0.85 4.14 18.84
C LYS A 99 0.52 5.32 17.95
N GLN A 100 -0.74 5.51 17.61
CA GLN A 100 -1.21 6.55 16.71
C GLN A 100 -0.76 7.93 17.19
N GLU A 101 -0.85 8.21 18.50
CA GLU A 101 -0.37 9.46 19.11
C GLU A 101 1.14 9.70 18.87
N LEU A 102 1.96 8.65 18.91
CA LEU A 102 3.41 8.74 18.70
C LEU A 102 3.77 9.06 17.24
N ALA A 103 2.96 8.54 16.31
CA ALA A 103 3.06 8.85 14.89
C ALA A 103 2.77 10.34 14.60
N PHE A 104 2.16 11.00 15.56
CA PHE A 104 1.67 12.34 15.42
C PHE A 104 2.45 13.37 16.22
N LEU A 105 3.08 13.01 17.35
CA LEU A 105 3.88 13.93 18.16
C LEU A 105 4.75 14.87 17.28
N PRO A 106 4.68 16.20 17.46
CA PRO A 106 5.51 17.12 16.68
C PRO A 106 6.96 16.69 16.74
N SER A 107 7.59 16.44 15.58
CA SER A 107 9.02 16.24 15.58
C SER A 107 9.67 17.60 15.56
N ALA A 108 10.16 18.04 16.72
CA ALA A 108 10.91 19.28 16.87
C ALA A 108 12.19 19.31 16.00
N SER A 109 12.55 18.20 15.34
CA SER A 109 13.82 17.97 14.64
C SER A 109 13.69 17.29 13.27
N LEU A 110 12.51 17.28 12.64
CA LEU A 110 12.39 16.81 11.25
C LEU A 110 13.00 17.85 10.29
N ASP A 111 14.32 17.84 10.16
CA ASP A 111 15.01 18.45 9.03
C ASP A 111 14.65 17.71 7.74
N HIS A 112 14.88 18.32 6.58
CA HIS A 112 14.57 17.76 5.25
C HIS A 112 15.26 16.41 4.92
N THR A 113 16.05 15.83 5.81
CA THR A 113 16.74 14.54 5.61
C THR A 113 16.46 13.52 6.70
N SER A 114 15.83 13.90 7.81
CA SER A 114 15.55 12.98 8.92
C SER A 114 14.19 12.32 8.77
N TYR A 115 14.09 11.10 9.31
CA TYR A 115 12.84 10.37 9.47
C TYR A 115 12.70 9.98 10.94
N ARG A 116 11.47 9.96 11.44
CA ARG A 116 11.14 9.30 12.70
C ARG A 116 10.81 7.85 12.43
N CYS A 117 11.31 6.90 13.20
CA CYS A 117 10.99 5.49 13.10
C CYS A 117 10.36 4.98 14.40
N ILE A 118 9.13 4.49 14.30
CA ILE A 118 8.36 3.92 15.41
C ILE A 118 8.36 2.40 15.27
N CYS A 119 8.88 1.69 16.26
CA CYS A 119 8.82 0.23 16.25
C CYS A 119 7.37 -0.26 16.32
N LEU A 120 6.97 -1.20 15.47
CA LEU A 120 5.61 -1.76 15.46
C LEU A 120 5.49 -3.10 16.19
N TYR A 121 6.54 -3.55 16.86
CA TYR A 121 6.46 -4.74 17.70
C TYR A 121 5.48 -4.51 18.87
N PRO A 122 4.62 -5.49 19.21
CA PRO A 122 3.71 -5.39 20.34
C PRO A 122 4.46 -5.06 21.63
N HIS A 123 3.93 -4.15 22.45
CA HIS A 123 4.51 -3.72 23.73
C HIS A 123 5.89 -3.04 23.67
N CYS A 124 6.46 -2.82 22.49
CA CYS A 124 7.69 -2.03 22.34
C CYS A 124 7.38 -0.53 22.25
N HIS A 125 8.15 0.32 22.94
CA HIS A 125 7.96 1.78 22.90
C HIS A 125 9.13 2.55 22.24
N SER A 126 10.05 1.83 21.59
CA SER A 126 11.22 2.43 20.95
C SER A 126 10.85 3.34 19.78
N ILE A 127 11.48 4.51 19.76
CA ILE A 127 11.37 5.54 18.73
C ILE A 127 12.80 6.04 18.44
N ASP A 128 13.18 6.11 17.17
CA ASP A 128 14.44 6.73 16.70
C ASP A 128 15.74 6.12 17.26
N GLU A 129 15.71 4.85 17.66
CA GLU A 129 16.90 4.12 18.12
C GLU A 129 17.58 3.40 16.96
N GLU A 130 18.76 3.89 16.53
CA GLU A 130 19.49 3.44 15.32
C GLU A 130 19.71 1.92 15.23
N ASN A 131 19.83 1.22 16.36
CA ASN A 131 20.13 -0.22 16.40
C ASN A 131 19.01 -1.09 16.99
N HIS A 132 17.85 -0.51 17.28
CA HIS A 132 16.78 -1.19 18.01
C HIS A 132 16.30 -2.49 17.34
N PHE A 133 16.06 -2.43 16.03
CA PHE A 133 15.53 -3.56 15.27
C PHE A 133 16.50 -4.75 15.24
N HIS A 134 17.81 -4.48 15.21
CA HIS A 134 18.84 -5.51 15.27
C HIS A 134 18.99 -6.08 16.69
N LEU A 135 19.01 -5.23 17.72
CA LEU A 135 19.23 -5.66 19.11
C LEU A 135 18.04 -6.43 19.68
N CYS A 136 16.82 -6.01 19.36
CA CYS A 136 15.59 -6.61 19.87
C CYS A 136 14.99 -7.65 18.91
N SER A 137 15.59 -7.90 17.75
CA SER A 137 15.04 -8.77 16.70
C SER A 137 13.62 -8.38 16.28
N HIS A 138 13.29 -7.08 16.34
CA HIS A 138 12.01 -6.56 15.89
C HIS A 138 12.04 -6.32 14.38
N SER A 139 10.99 -6.73 13.69
CA SER A 139 11.04 -6.83 12.22
C SER A 139 10.48 -5.64 11.48
N VAL A 140 9.49 -4.91 12.03
CA VAL A 140 8.73 -3.89 11.30
C VAL A 140 8.72 -2.56 12.06
N GLY A 141 9.03 -1.48 11.34
CA GLY A 141 8.94 -0.10 11.84
C GLY A 141 8.10 0.78 10.90
N LEU A 142 7.42 1.75 11.48
CA LEU A 142 6.77 2.85 10.75
C LEU A 142 7.72 4.04 10.70
N GLN A 143 8.19 4.37 9.51
CA GLN A 143 8.98 5.56 9.24
C GLN A 143 8.06 6.71 8.83
N ILE A 144 8.30 7.88 9.40
CA ILE A 144 7.58 9.13 9.17
C ILE A 144 8.61 10.15 8.75
N SER A 145 8.48 10.66 7.53
CA SER A 145 9.38 11.68 7.00
C SER A 145 8.60 12.76 6.26
N LEU A 146 9.22 13.91 6.05
CA LEU A 146 8.63 15.00 5.25
C LEU A 146 8.39 14.62 3.78
N PHE A 147 9.00 13.53 3.30
CA PHE A 147 8.96 13.11 1.89
C PHE A 147 8.02 11.92 1.67
N HIS A 148 7.94 11.03 2.66
CA HIS A 148 7.20 9.78 2.61
C HIS A 148 6.46 9.59 3.92
N ILE A 149 5.43 10.43 4.13
CA ILE A 149 4.70 10.69 5.39
C ILE A 149 4.51 9.43 6.25
N PHE A 150 4.21 8.28 5.63
CA PHE A 150 4.21 6.99 6.30
C PHE A 150 4.81 5.92 5.40
N THR A 151 5.92 5.33 5.82
CA THR A 151 6.60 4.22 5.13
C THR A 151 6.76 3.05 6.09
N LEU A 152 6.35 1.85 5.68
CA LEU A 152 6.58 0.65 6.48
C LEU A 152 7.90 0.01 6.04
N GLN A 153 8.84 -0.10 6.97
CA GLN A 153 10.13 -0.73 6.72
C GLN A 153 10.17 -2.09 7.40
N CYS A 154 10.50 -3.14 6.65
CA CYS A 154 10.90 -4.41 7.24
C CYS A 154 12.42 -4.46 7.39
N TYR A 155 12.89 -4.46 8.63
CA TYR A 155 14.31 -4.55 8.96
C TYR A 155 14.85 -5.97 8.79
N SER A 156 14.03 -7.00 9.03
CA SER A 156 14.42 -8.39 8.79
C SER A 156 14.57 -8.72 7.30
N CYS A 157 13.73 -8.13 6.44
CA CYS A 157 13.81 -8.30 4.98
C CYS A 157 14.66 -7.22 4.29
N GLY A 158 15.10 -6.18 5.02
CA GLY A 158 15.90 -5.08 4.48
C GLY A 158 15.19 -4.23 3.41
N ARG A 159 13.86 -4.16 3.40
CA ARG A 159 13.10 -3.45 2.35
C ARG A 159 11.89 -2.68 2.86
N SER A 160 11.53 -1.65 2.11
CA SER A 160 10.25 -0.95 2.27
C SER A 160 9.10 -1.81 1.76
N ILE A 161 7.97 -1.75 2.44
CA ILE A 161 6.75 -2.53 2.18
C ILE A 161 5.73 -1.62 1.46
N GLY A 162 5.17 -2.13 0.37
CA GLY A 162 4.07 -1.46 -0.35
C GLY A 162 4.48 -0.28 -1.24
N ASP A 163 5.77 -0.02 -1.40
CA ASP A 163 6.29 1.10 -2.21
C ASP A 163 6.34 0.79 -3.71
N ASP A 164 6.61 -0.45 -4.11
CA ASP A 164 6.87 -0.82 -5.51
C ASP A 164 5.60 -1.04 -6.35
N GLY A 165 4.43 -1.10 -5.70
CA GLY A 165 3.14 -1.35 -6.33
C GLY A 165 3.00 -2.73 -6.99
N ARG A 166 4.00 -3.61 -6.90
CA ARG A 166 4.03 -4.92 -7.55
C ARG A 166 3.25 -5.98 -6.77
N LEU A 167 3.28 -5.87 -5.44
CA LEU A 167 2.60 -6.80 -4.54
C LEU A 167 1.29 -6.19 -4.07
N LEU A 168 0.18 -6.64 -4.65
CA LEU A 168 -1.15 -6.09 -4.39
C LEU A 168 -1.56 -6.28 -2.93
N GLY A 169 -1.22 -7.43 -2.34
CA GLY A 169 -1.47 -7.71 -0.92
C GLY A 169 -0.75 -6.73 0.01
N GLU A 170 0.53 -6.46 -0.22
CA GLU A 170 1.30 -5.50 0.58
C GLU A 170 0.81 -4.06 0.41
N LYS A 171 0.50 -3.67 -0.83
CA LYS A 171 -0.05 -2.35 -1.13
C LYS A 171 -1.36 -2.14 -0.37
N TRP A 172 -2.28 -3.09 -0.47
CA TRP A 172 -3.57 -3.04 0.23
C TRP A 172 -3.39 -2.95 1.74
N LEU A 173 -2.55 -3.83 2.33
CA LEU A 173 -2.35 -3.86 3.77
C LEU A 173 -1.70 -2.57 4.27
N THR A 174 -0.66 -2.09 3.59
CA THR A 174 0.02 -0.83 3.91
C THR A 174 -0.94 0.37 3.82
N GLN A 175 -1.74 0.47 2.77
CA GLN A 175 -2.76 1.52 2.64
C GLN A 175 -3.79 1.45 3.77
N THR A 176 -4.22 0.23 4.14
CA THR A 176 -5.21 0.03 5.19
C THR A 176 -4.64 0.42 6.57
N LEU A 177 -3.39 0.05 6.86
CA LEU A 177 -2.68 0.44 8.09
C LEU A 177 -2.51 1.96 8.18
N ILE A 178 -2.08 2.60 7.09
CA ILE A 178 -1.88 4.05 7.03
C ILE A 178 -3.20 4.81 7.19
N ARG A 179 -4.29 4.33 6.57
CA ARG A 179 -5.62 4.91 6.79
C ARG A 179 -6.07 4.78 8.23
N ALA A 180 -5.79 3.66 8.90
CA ALA A 180 -6.12 3.50 10.32
C ALA A 180 -5.39 4.53 11.19
N ILE A 181 -4.10 4.78 10.93
CA ILE A 181 -3.31 5.78 11.65
C ILE A 181 -3.79 7.21 11.32
N THR A 182 -4.18 7.47 10.08
CA THR A 182 -4.57 8.82 9.64
C THR A 182 -6.05 9.15 9.84
N SER A 183 -6.86 8.17 10.23
CA SER A 183 -8.28 8.38 10.53
C SER A 183 -8.44 9.20 11.81
N PRO A 184 -9.44 10.09 11.89
CA PRO A 184 -9.68 10.89 13.08
C PRO A 184 -9.85 9.98 14.30
N MET A 185 -8.98 10.14 15.28
CA MET A 185 -9.12 9.45 16.55
C MET A 185 -10.41 9.90 17.21
N GLY A 186 -11.37 8.98 17.31
CA GLY A 186 -12.71 9.28 17.85
C GLY A 186 -12.73 9.73 19.31
N LYS A 187 -11.58 9.86 20.00
CA LYS A 187 -11.48 10.18 21.43
C LYS A 187 -10.27 11.02 21.88
N THR A 188 -9.33 11.43 21.03
CA THR A 188 -8.26 12.34 21.49
C THR A 188 -8.75 13.78 21.63
N SER A 189 -8.13 14.52 22.56
CA SER A 189 -8.34 15.96 22.71
C SER A 189 -8.31 16.65 21.35
N PHE A 190 -9.39 17.34 21.04
CA PHE A 190 -9.60 18.08 19.79
C PHE A 190 -8.41 18.97 19.39
N ASP A 191 -7.69 19.50 20.38
CA ASP A 191 -6.53 20.38 20.20
C ASP A 191 -5.32 19.65 19.62
N LEU A 192 -5.00 18.46 20.12
CA LEU A 192 -3.94 17.62 19.57
C LEU A 192 -4.27 17.26 18.11
N ALA A 193 -5.50 16.82 17.83
CA ALA A 193 -5.92 16.52 16.46
C ALA A 193 -5.74 17.72 15.51
N LYS A 194 -6.05 18.95 15.97
CA LYS A 194 -5.94 20.17 15.18
C LYS A 194 -4.50 20.53 14.80
N GLU A 195 -3.57 20.54 15.75
CA GLU A 195 -2.14 20.82 15.48
C GLU A 195 -1.55 19.77 14.52
N LEU A 196 -1.98 18.52 14.64
CA LEU A 196 -1.55 17.42 13.79
C LEU A 196 -2.05 17.54 12.35
N PHE A 197 -3.33 17.91 12.18
CA PHE A 197 -3.86 18.20 10.86
C PHE A 197 -3.14 19.38 10.20
N GLN A 198 -2.73 20.38 10.99
CA GLN A 198 -1.94 21.51 10.48
C GLN A 198 -0.53 21.07 10.05
N CYS A 199 0.20 20.32 10.87
CA CYS A 199 1.52 19.79 10.49
C CYS A 199 1.44 18.91 9.23
N ARG A 200 0.47 18.01 9.16
CA ARG A 200 0.23 17.18 7.98
C ARG A 200 -0.06 18.04 6.74
N ARG A 201 -0.92 19.05 6.88
CA ARG A 201 -1.24 19.98 5.80
C ARG A 201 0.00 20.74 5.32
N LEU A 202 0.91 21.14 6.21
CA LEU A 202 2.17 21.79 5.83
C LEU A 202 3.07 20.87 5.00
N ILE A 203 3.19 19.58 5.38
CA ILE A 203 3.97 18.60 4.63
C ILE A 203 3.36 18.39 3.24
N GLU A 204 2.04 18.23 3.18
CA GLU A 204 1.35 18.03 1.92
C GLU A 204 1.43 19.26 1.00
N ILE A 205 1.28 20.47 1.54
CA ILE A 205 1.51 21.72 0.80
C ILE A 205 2.96 21.76 0.27
N SER A 206 3.95 21.38 1.09
CA SER A 206 5.34 21.29 0.65
C SER A 206 5.53 20.27 -0.47
N LEU A 207 4.85 19.13 -0.41
CA LEU A 207 4.86 18.13 -1.47
C LEU A 207 4.17 18.66 -2.74
N PHE A 208 2.96 19.21 -2.64
CA PHE A 208 2.18 19.72 -3.78
C PHE A 208 2.88 20.86 -4.53
N ASN A 209 3.65 21.69 -3.83
CA ASN A 209 4.36 22.82 -4.43
C ASN A 209 5.67 22.46 -5.16
N ARG A 210 6.09 21.19 -5.19
CA ARG A 210 7.35 20.81 -5.85
C ARG A 210 7.19 20.66 -7.37
N PRO A 211 8.19 21.08 -8.15
CA PRO A 211 8.23 20.84 -9.58
C PRO A 211 8.35 19.33 -9.88
N GLY A 212 7.67 18.86 -10.92
CA GLY A 212 7.71 17.47 -11.34
C GLY A 212 6.70 17.16 -12.44
N TRP A 213 6.57 15.89 -12.81
CA TRP A 213 5.54 15.44 -13.74
C TRP A 213 4.17 15.75 -13.18
N SER A 214 3.36 16.43 -13.97
CA SER A 214 2.07 16.95 -13.53
C SER A 214 0.96 15.95 -13.81
N TYR A 215 0.29 15.60 -12.73
CA TYR A 215 -0.85 14.71 -12.66
C TYR A 215 -2.10 15.50 -12.35
N ILE A 216 -3.20 15.10 -12.97
CA ILE A 216 -4.46 15.82 -12.92
C ILE A 216 -5.31 15.27 -11.77
N VAL A 217 -5.67 16.13 -10.82
CA VAL A 217 -6.55 15.80 -9.69
C VAL A 217 -7.75 16.74 -9.64
N GLU A 218 -8.90 16.21 -9.25
CA GLU A 218 -10.15 16.96 -9.16
C GLU A 218 -10.04 18.15 -8.17
N LYS A 219 -10.55 19.32 -8.60
CA LYS A 219 -10.30 20.60 -7.93
C LYS A 219 -11.00 20.73 -6.58
N SER A 220 -12.26 20.30 -6.46
CA SER A 220 -12.99 20.42 -5.20
C SER A 220 -12.35 19.58 -4.10
N TRP A 221 -11.88 18.37 -4.44
CA TRP A 221 -11.09 17.53 -3.55
C TRP A 221 -9.75 18.17 -3.16
N TYR A 222 -9.05 18.81 -4.11
CA TYR A 222 -7.78 19.50 -3.84
C TYR A 222 -7.96 20.68 -2.86
N ASP A 223 -9.08 21.38 -2.98
CA ASP A 223 -9.44 22.53 -2.13
C ASP A 223 -10.04 22.10 -0.76
N GLU A 224 -10.61 20.90 -0.67
CA GLU A 224 -11.21 20.35 0.56
C GLU A 224 -10.15 19.95 1.61
N TRP A 225 -10.43 20.25 2.89
CA TRP A 225 -9.61 19.76 4.01
C TRP A 225 -10.44 19.46 5.28
N PRO A 226 -10.28 18.27 5.90
CA PRO A 226 -9.52 17.11 5.43
C PRO A 226 -10.24 16.42 4.27
N PRO A 227 -9.58 16.13 3.14
CA PRO A 227 -10.27 15.57 1.99
C PRO A 227 -10.56 14.09 2.23
N GLY A 228 -11.71 13.63 1.72
CA GLY A 228 -12.06 12.22 1.68
C GLY A 228 -11.24 11.44 0.64
N GLN A 229 -11.79 10.34 0.12
CA GLN A 229 -11.19 9.64 -1.02
C GLN A 229 -11.22 10.52 -2.29
N LEU A 230 -10.13 10.58 -3.05
CA LEU A 230 -10.10 11.34 -4.31
C LEU A 230 -11.04 10.69 -5.34
N ASN A 231 -12.01 11.44 -5.86
CA ASN A 231 -12.91 10.99 -6.92
C ASN A 231 -12.61 11.66 -8.27
N ASN A 232 -11.61 11.13 -8.97
CA ASN A 232 -11.22 11.63 -10.29
C ASN A 232 -12.17 11.19 -11.42
N LYS A 233 -13.14 10.30 -11.17
CA LYS A 233 -14.11 9.86 -12.19
C LYS A 233 -14.89 11.01 -12.81
N ILE A 234 -15.14 12.07 -12.05
CA ILE A 234 -15.88 13.27 -12.49
C ILE A 234 -15.16 13.98 -13.65
N LEU A 235 -13.83 13.84 -13.74
CA LEU A 235 -13.03 14.40 -14.82
C LEU A 235 -12.99 13.51 -16.07
N GLN A 236 -13.52 12.28 -15.98
CA GLN A 236 -13.41 11.26 -17.01
C GLN A 236 -14.65 11.24 -17.89
N LYS A 237 -14.47 10.86 -19.16
CA LYS A 237 -15.58 10.56 -20.06
C LYS A 237 -16.21 9.23 -19.62
N GLU A 238 -17.54 9.15 -19.59
CA GLU A 238 -18.25 7.94 -19.13
C GLU A 238 -17.85 6.66 -19.89
N ASP A 239 -17.59 6.78 -21.20
CA ASP A 239 -17.35 5.64 -22.10
C ASP A 239 -15.87 5.36 -22.40
N THR A 240 -14.93 6.15 -21.87
CA THR A 240 -13.51 6.00 -22.23
C THR A 240 -12.61 6.18 -21.02
N LYS A 241 -11.37 5.66 -21.12
CA LYS A 241 -10.32 5.92 -20.13
C LYS A 241 -9.73 7.34 -20.19
N GLY A 242 -10.30 8.23 -21.00
CA GLY A 242 -9.83 9.59 -21.25
C GLY A 242 -10.53 10.66 -20.41
N LEU A 243 -9.97 11.87 -20.42
CA LEU A 243 -10.54 13.03 -19.74
C LEU A 243 -11.61 13.73 -20.59
N ILE A 244 -12.48 14.50 -19.94
CA ILE A 244 -13.33 15.47 -20.61
C ILE A 244 -12.42 16.57 -21.22
N CYS A 245 -12.53 16.82 -22.53
CA CYS A 245 -11.59 17.70 -23.23
C CYS A 245 -11.78 19.19 -22.92
N THR A 246 -12.92 19.57 -22.34
CA THR A 246 -13.27 20.97 -22.03
C THR A 246 -12.86 21.42 -20.63
N LEU A 247 -12.18 20.56 -19.87
CA LEU A 247 -11.74 20.86 -18.51
C LEU A 247 -10.72 21.99 -18.48
N LYS A 248 -10.76 22.78 -17.40
CA LYS A 248 -9.90 23.94 -17.18
C LYS A 248 -9.14 23.81 -15.87
N ILE A 249 -7.82 24.00 -15.96
CA ILE A 249 -6.94 24.06 -14.80
C ILE A 249 -7.32 25.21 -13.86
N GLY A 250 -7.27 24.96 -12.55
CA GLY A 250 -7.65 25.88 -11.49
C GLY A 250 -9.16 26.06 -11.32
N THR A 251 -9.98 25.44 -12.16
CA THR A 251 -11.46 25.43 -12.05
C THR A 251 -11.97 24.01 -11.84
N ASP A 252 -11.66 23.09 -12.75
CA ASP A 252 -12.16 21.71 -12.70
C ASP A 252 -11.11 20.76 -12.12
N PHE A 253 -9.83 21.05 -12.34
CA PHE A 253 -8.73 20.25 -11.83
C PHE A 253 -7.52 21.10 -11.41
N GLU A 254 -6.65 20.51 -10.61
CA GLU A 254 -5.34 21.04 -10.24
C GLU A 254 -4.24 20.06 -10.69
N LEU A 255 -3.01 20.56 -10.76
CA LEU A 255 -1.84 19.74 -11.06
C LEU A 255 -1.05 19.42 -9.79
N VAL A 256 -0.71 18.16 -9.62
CA VAL A 256 0.17 17.68 -8.56
C VAL A 256 1.35 16.94 -9.15
N ASN A 257 2.50 16.94 -8.47
CA ASN A 257 3.64 16.15 -8.94
C ASN A 257 3.50 14.65 -8.64
N ASN A 258 4.46 13.85 -9.09
CA ASN A 258 4.48 12.41 -8.86
C ASN A 258 4.50 12.00 -7.37
N ALA A 259 5.27 12.72 -6.53
CA ALA A 259 5.35 12.42 -5.10
C ALA A 259 4.00 12.68 -4.41
N SER A 260 3.35 13.78 -4.79
CA SER A 260 2.01 14.13 -4.36
C SER A 260 0.96 13.13 -4.83
N ARG A 261 0.98 12.72 -6.11
CA ARG A 261 0.12 11.64 -6.60
C ARG A 261 0.26 10.39 -5.75
N TYR A 262 1.50 9.95 -5.51
CA TYR A 262 1.78 8.77 -4.71
C TYR A 262 1.24 8.91 -3.28
N CYS A 263 1.44 10.08 -2.67
CA CYS A 263 0.90 10.43 -1.36
C CYS A 263 -0.64 10.33 -1.36
N ILE A 264 -1.31 10.86 -2.39
CA ILE A 264 -2.76 10.86 -2.52
C ILE A 264 -3.30 9.42 -2.60
N GLU A 265 -2.75 8.62 -3.51
CA GLU A 265 -3.16 7.22 -3.70
C GLU A 265 -2.97 6.39 -2.42
N ARG A 266 -1.90 6.67 -1.67
CA ARG A 266 -1.53 5.93 -0.46
C ARG A 266 -2.41 6.31 0.75
N LEU A 267 -2.60 7.60 0.99
CA LEU A 267 -3.28 8.11 2.19
C LEU A 267 -4.81 8.11 2.02
N TYR A 268 -5.30 8.71 0.94
CA TYR A 268 -6.73 8.96 0.75
C TYR A 268 -7.39 7.89 -0.11
N GLY A 269 -6.62 7.24 -0.97
CA GLY A 269 -7.15 6.36 -1.99
C GLY A 269 -7.72 7.11 -3.18
N LEU A 270 -8.12 6.33 -4.17
CA LEU A 270 -8.51 6.83 -5.48
C LEU A 270 -9.77 6.11 -5.98
N SER A 271 -10.71 6.89 -6.51
CA SER A 271 -11.80 6.45 -7.37
C SER A 271 -11.57 7.05 -8.76
N GLY A 272 -11.47 6.20 -9.77
CA GLY A 272 -11.06 6.60 -11.12
C GLY A 272 -9.55 6.46 -11.32
N MET A 273 -9.01 7.18 -12.31
CA MET A 273 -7.59 7.19 -12.64
C MET A 273 -7.03 8.60 -12.56
N ILE A 274 -5.79 8.71 -12.11
CA ILE A 274 -5.01 9.94 -12.18
C ILE A 274 -4.17 9.86 -13.45
N LEU A 275 -4.49 10.72 -14.42
CA LEU A 275 -3.75 10.82 -15.67
C LEU A 275 -2.69 11.92 -15.56
N SER A 276 -1.54 11.68 -16.15
CA SER A 276 -0.49 12.67 -16.33
C SER A 276 -0.71 13.47 -17.61
N GLU A 277 -0.06 14.63 -17.71
CA GLU A 277 0.04 15.37 -18.97
C GLU A 277 0.62 14.49 -20.09
N TYR A 278 1.59 13.62 -19.78
CA TYR A 278 2.24 12.73 -20.74
C TYR A 278 1.24 11.74 -21.37
N ASP A 279 0.31 11.21 -20.57
CA ASP A 279 -0.71 10.27 -21.04
C ASP A 279 -1.65 10.90 -22.09
N LEU A 280 -1.74 12.24 -22.13
CA LEU A 280 -2.63 12.99 -23.02
C LEU A 280 -1.96 13.47 -24.30
N GLN A 281 -0.61 13.45 -24.38
CA GLN A 281 0.15 14.09 -25.49
C GLN A 281 -0.11 13.47 -26.86
N THR A 282 -0.56 12.23 -26.90
CA THR A 282 -0.74 11.47 -28.15
C THR A 282 -2.11 11.70 -28.80
N ASP A 283 -3.08 12.27 -28.07
CA ASP A 283 -4.44 12.52 -28.57
C ASP A 283 -4.67 14.02 -28.82
N VAL A 284 -4.89 14.35 -30.10
CA VAL A 284 -5.10 15.70 -30.61
C VAL A 284 -6.29 16.40 -29.94
N SER A 285 -7.25 15.62 -29.42
CA SER A 285 -8.41 16.14 -28.69
C SER A 285 -8.03 16.92 -27.42
N TYR A 286 -6.84 16.67 -26.86
CA TYR A 286 -6.36 17.34 -25.64
C TYR A 286 -5.42 18.53 -25.90
N CYS A 287 -5.15 18.92 -27.16
CA CYS A 287 -4.24 20.02 -27.46
C CYS A 287 -4.62 21.34 -26.74
N GLN A 288 -5.92 21.66 -26.66
CA GLN A 288 -6.40 22.86 -25.97
C GLN A 288 -6.16 22.79 -24.46
N LEU A 289 -6.43 21.62 -23.85
CA LEU A 289 -6.22 21.38 -22.42
C LEU A 289 -4.73 21.47 -22.07
N LEU A 290 -3.88 20.79 -22.84
CA LEU A 290 -2.41 20.83 -22.66
C LEU A 290 -1.85 22.24 -22.84
N HIS A 291 -2.37 23.01 -23.82
CA HIS A 291 -1.99 24.40 -23.99
C HIS A 291 -2.38 25.26 -22.77
N GLY A 292 -3.59 25.07 -22.23
CA GLY A 292 -4.05 25.76 -21.03
C GLY A 292 -3.18 25.45 -19.81
N ILE A 293 -2.80 24.18 -19.63
CA ILE A 293 -1.86 23.74 -18.59
C ILE A 293 -0.50 24.45 -18.75
N HIS A 294 0.07 24.46 -19.96
CA HIS A 294 1.36 25.09 -20.20
C HIS A 294 1.35 26.59 -19.88
N LEU A 295 0.29 27.30 -20.31
CA LEU A 295 0.11 28.72 -19.98
C LEU A 295 -0.02 28.96 -18.47
N PHE A 296 -0.74 28.10 -17.76
CA PHE A 296 -0.89 28.19 -16.31
C PHE A 296 0.45 27.99 -15.60
N GLN A 297 1.21 26.95 -15.95
CA GLN A 297 2.54 26.68 -15.39
C GLN A 297 3.52 27.84 -15.65
N GLN A 298 3.51 28.41 -16.86
CA GLN A 298 4.33 29.59 -17.17
C GLN A 298 3.98 30.77 -16.26
N ARG A 299 2.70 31.01 -15.97
CA ARG A 299 2.25 32.09 -15.08
C ARG A 299 2.55 31.81 -13.60
N ALA A 300 2.44 30.55 -13.18
CA ALA A 300 2.70 30.13 -11.80
C ALA A 300 4.17 30.31 -11.40
N ARG A 301 5.13 30.18 -12.34
CA ARG A 301 6.54 30.52 -12.12
C ARG A 301 6.78 31.97 -11.67
N PHE A 302 5.81 32.86 -11.85
CA PHE A 302 5.88 34.28 -11.49
C PHE A 302 5.01 34.67 -10.29
N ARG A 303 4.37 33.71 -9.60
CA ARG A 303 3.59 33.99 -8.38
C ARG A 303 4.15 33.21 -7.18
N PRO A 304 4.45 33.86 -6.04
CA PRO A 304 4.71 33.13 -4.81
C PRO A 304 3.43 32.37 -4.39
N PRO A 305 3.55 31.17 -3.79
CA PRO A 305 2.41 30.41 -3.33
C PRO A 305 1.63 31.22 -2.29
N ILE A 306 0.33 31.40 -2.52
CA ILE A 306 -0.56 32.02 -1.55
C ILE A 306 -0.89 30.96 -0.51
N ILE A 307 -0.32 31.10 0.69
CA ILE A 307 -0.67 30.29 1.84
C ILE A 307 -1.87 30.95 2.50
N HIS A 308 -3.06 30.38 2.31
CA HIS A 308 -4.20 30.68 3.18
C HIS A 308 -4.02 29.82 4.45
N LEU A 309 -3.57 30.45 5.53
CA LEU A 309 -3.58 29.89 6.89
C LEU A 309 -4.95 30.13 7.54
#